data_AF-A0A4Z1A2M5-F1
#
_entry.id   AF-A0A4Z1A2M5-F1
#
_cell.length_a   1.000
_cell.length_b   1.000
_cell.length_c   1.000
_cell.angle_alpha   90.00
_cell.angle_beta   90.00
_cell.angle_gamma   90.00
#
_symmetry.space_group_name_H-M   'P 1'
#
loop_
_entity.id
_entity.type
_entity.pdbx_description
1 polymer ?
#
loop_
_entity_poly.entity_id
_entity_poly.type
_entity_poly.pdbx_seq_one_letter_code
_entity_poly.pdbx_strand_id
1 'polypeptide(L)'
;MDSNSGQSSGGHSALLLGDRVYHLQYSFDDRIFHIVRESWDDFRFQYGVIENRNIEFYEWKLNDKAKRILRQKWNELYLVQETHIQNQKRLEEDWEWKDATTKEDPLSYSIPGFGYFTNLPDPDATYPNLFSFTNEEMEQINAKIESLKSSQRESIPKEENNTNPLPETKSAFQLVPSIQTDTNTFIQTERKLFVRQFLQNPVQLYEQAFVHLNQNEFLLTEKEVATFQTYLSELKNELKSCLLFEECNDWEEMTLLLRIIYTNRSIAEKTIVFPRKNFQGFSYIEYLSLPETVFITKQNEYGLLIKEKRDEFMKSYHPIHYYNWESLLGKYLSFIEGKTYTEGIEFNWLGKNPYPNPKIHQTKNIDTKVYLRSKSNWETYTKNVQTLYSYHLVFQNCTNELFQYMNLMFPNGSIEGQRFWEPLGSHWIRFNFVPSIAAFKLANSSYTEKIKIVPSYRNLKRNQLKSWSVKNIRERIVFTSEIYQPNPLDHSFLFFTEESIWNRPILGFANVIWGIGYTGMGIVKSPMDKGKAFIEGTETIFYSIPELFFFNIRKGHFPLITAEEIPKEYYENTLE
;
A
#
# COMPACT_ATOMS: atom_id res chain seq x y z
N MET A 1 2.44 -20.37 -4.51
CA MET A 1 3.22 -19.73 -5.61
C MET A 1 4.63 -20.27 -5.56
N ASP A 2 5.23 -20.51 -6.71
CA ASP A 2 6.62 -20.94 -6.75
C ASP A 2 7.62 -19.79 -6.46
N SER A 3 8.89 -20.14 -6.28
CA SER A 3 9.97 -19.17 -6.03
C SER A 3 10.38 -18.41 -7.28
N ASN A 4 10.99 -17.24 -7.07
CA ASN A 4 11.60 -16.40 -8.10
C ASN A 4 13.06 -16.05 -7.72
N SER A 5 13.81 -15.43 -8.65
CA SER A 5 15.05 -14.72 -8.36
C SER A 5 14.80 -13.63 -7.29
N GLY A 6 15.72 -13.46 -6.34
CA GLY A 6 15.74 -12.29 -5.45
C GLY A 6 14.88 -12.34 -4.19
N GLN A 7 13.72 -13.03 -4.17
CA GLN A 7 12.82 -12.99 -3.00
C GLN A 7 12.20 -14.35 -2.62
N SER A 8 12.23 -14.67 -1.31
CA SER A 8 11.72 -15.89 -0.66
C SER A 8 12.00 -17.16 -1.47
N SER A 9 13.18 -17.73 -1.26
CA SER A 9 13.69 -18.91 -1.99
C SER A 9 12.78 -20.14 -1.96
N GLY A 10 11.81 -20.21 -1.04
CA GLY A 10 10.83 -21.30 -0.93
C GLY A 10 9.49 -21.07 -1.64
N GLY A 11 9.23 -19.88 -2.18
CA GLY A 11 7.94 -19.48 -2.76
C GLY A 11 7.12 -18.57 -1.84
N HIS A 12 5.83 -18.43 -2.15
CA HIS A 12 4.88 -17.60 -1.39
C HIS A 12 3.52 -18.28 -1.28
N SER A 13 2.85 -18.04 -0.16
CA SER A 13 1.54 -18.62 0.16
C SER A 13 0.53 -17.51 0.43
N ALA A 14 -0.68 -17.71 -0.05
CA ALA A 14 -1.77 -16.74 0.05
C ALA A 14 -3.12 -17.47 0.09
N LEU A 15 -4.14 -16.77 0.57
CA LEU A 15 -5.52 -17.24 0.63
C LEU A 15 -6.41 -16.33 -0.21
N LEU A 16 -7.00 -16.87 -1.29
CA LEU A 16 -7.99 -16.18 -2.09
C LEU A 16 -9.40 -16.43 -1.51
N LEU A 17 -10.11 -15.36 -1.14
CA LEU A 17 -11.49 -15.41 -0.62
C LEU A 17 -12.39 -14.44 -1.40
N GLY A 18 -13.03 -14.95 -2.45
CA GLY A 18 -13.82 -14.14 -3.37
C GLY A 18 -12.91 -13.31 -4.28
N ASP A 19 -13.05 -11.99 -4.23
CA ASP A 19 -12.28 -11.01 -5.00
C ASP A 19 -10.97 -10.57 -4.32
N ARG A 20 -10.69 -11.06 -3.11
CA ARG A 20 -9.59 -10.59 -2.27
C ARG A 20 -8.60 -11.67 -1.92
N VAL A 21 -7.32 -11.32 -1.97
CA VAL A 21 -6.22 -12.17 -1.56
C VAL A 21 -5.67 -11.67 -0.23
N TYR A 22 -5.49 -12.59 0.72
CA TYR A 22 -4.81 -12.36 1.98
C TYR A 22 -3.48 -13.09 1.94
N HIS A 23 -2.39 -12.39 2.17
CA HIS A 23 -1.07 -13.00 2.33
C HIS A 23 -0.26 -12.21 3.35
N LEU A 24 0.90 -12.73 3.72
CA LEU A 24 1.76 -12.07 4.70
C LEU A 24 3.11 -11.69 4.14
N GLN A 25 3.58 -10.50 4.49
CA GLN A 25 4.85 -9.97 3.99
C GLN A 25 5.65 -9.32 5.11
N TYR A 26 6.95 -9.60 5.13
CA TYR A 26 7.84 -9.00 6.11
C TYR A 26 8.31 -7.64 5.62
N SER A 27 8.20 -6.65 6.48
CA SER A 27 8.74 -5.31 6.29
C SER A 27 10.04 -5.18 7.08
N PHE A 28 11.12 -4.80 6.40
CA PHE A 28 12.40 -4.57 7.06
C PHE A 28 12.45 -3.24 7.81
N ASP A 29 11.61 -2.27 7.43
CA ASP A 29 11.61 -0.91 8.00
C ASP A 29 11.05 -0.89 9.43
N ASP A 30 9.86 -1.46 9.62
CA ASP A 30 9.19 -1.54 10.92
C ASP A 30 9.38 -2.89 11.63
N ARG A 31 10.00 -3.87 10.94
CA ARG A 31 10.33 -5.22 11.44
C ARG A 31 9.11 -6.04 11.84
N ILE A 32 7.97 -5.84 11.16
CA ILE A 32 6.76 -6.62 11.40
C ILE A 32 6.34 -7.41 10.16
N PHE A 33 5.58 -8.48 10.42
CA PHE A 33 4.98 -9.33 9.40
C PHE A 33 3.55 -8.87 9.12
N HIS A 34 3.40 -8.06 8.07
CA HIS A 34 2.15 -7.45 7.65
C HIS A 34 1.21 -8.48 6.99
N ILE A 35 -0.07 -8.43 7.34
CA ILE A 35 -1.15 -9.08 6.61
C ILE A 35 -1.56 -8.11 5.51
N VAL A 36 -1.25 -8.47 4.28
CA VAL A 36 -1.61 -7.71 3.10
C VAL A 36 -2.96 -8.23 2.58
N ARG A 37 -3.85 -7.28 2.27
CA ARG A 37 -5.16 -7.54 1.67
C ARG A 37 -5.26 -6.77 0.36
N GLU A 38 -5.24 -7.47 -0.77
CA GLU A 38 -5.29 -6.84 -2.09
C GLU A 38 -6.31 -7.52 -3.03
N SER A 39 -6.54 -6.94 -4.20
CA SER A 39 -7.40 -7.53 -5.22
C SER A 39 -6.72 -8.73 -5.86
N TRP A 40 -7.50 -9.70 -6.35
CA TRP A 40 -6.95 -10.81 -7.13
C TRP A 40 -6.18 -10.32 -8.37
N ASP A 41 -6.67 -9.28 -9.04
CA ASP A 41 -6.05 -8.77 -10.27
C ASP A 41 -4.69 -8.13 -10.02
N ASP A 42 -4.56 -7.30 -8.97
CA ASP A 42 -3.28 -6.70 -8.57
C ASP A 42 -2.29 -7.80 -8.15
N PHE A 43 -2.73 -8.74 -7.31
CA PHE A 43 -1.91 -9.85 -6.84
C PHE A 43 -1.42 -10.74 -7.98
N ARG A 44 -2.32 -11.10 -8.89
CA ARG A 44 -2.00 -11.94 -10.04
C ARG A 44 -1.05 -11.23 -11.00
N PHE A 45 -1.21 -9.92 -11.19
CA PHE A 45 -0.32 -9.15 -12.04
C PHE A 45 1.07 -9.07 -11.41
N GLN A 46 1.16 -8.70 -10.13
CA GLN A 46 2.42 -8.60 -9.42
C GLN A 46 3.17 -9.93 -9.42
N TYR A 47 2.55 -11.01 -8.90
CA TYR A 47 3.26 -12.27 -8.74
C TYR A 47 3.36 -13.07 -10.05
N GLY A 48 2.34 -13.04 -10.91
CA GLY A 48 2.29 -13.82 -12.15
C GLY A 48 3.00 -13.17 -13.32
N VAL A 49 2.98 -11.84 -13.41
CA VAL A 49 3.58 -11.07 -14.51
C VAL A 49 4.92 -10.48 -14.11
N ILE A 50 4.94 -9.62 -13.09
CA ILE A 50 6.17 -8.90 -12.69
C ILE A 50 7.20 -9.85 -12.08
N GLU A 51 6.81 -10.69 -11.12
CA GLU A 51 7.70 -11.67 -10.50
C GLU A 51 7.74 -13.02 -11.24
N ASN A 52 7.00 -13.14 -12.35
CA ASN A 52 7.03 -14.32 -13.21
C ASN A 52 6.86 -15.67 -12.47
N ARG A 53 5.98 -15.71 -11.46
CA ARG A 53 5.68 -16.91 -10.68
C ARG A 53 4.47 -17.65 -11.24
N ASN A 54 4.50 -18.97 -11.19
CA ASN A 54 3.29 -19.75 -11.38
C ASN A 54 2.46 -19.70 -10.10
N ILE A 55 1.15 -19.58 -10.27
CA ILE A 55 0.19 -19.58 -9.17
C ILE A 55 -0.56 -20.90 -9.20
N GLU A 56 -0.30 -21.74 -8.21
CA GLU A 56 -1.04 -22.99 -7.99
C GLU A 56 -2.18 -22.73 -7.01
N PHE A 57 -3.38 -23.10 -7.42
CA PHE A 57 -4.59 -23.05 -6.62
C PHE A 57 -4.91 -24.42 -6.06
N TYR A 58 -5.26 -24.44 -4.79
CA TYR A 58 -5.78 -25.60 -4.07
C TYR A 58 -7.20 -25.25 -3.60
N GLU A 59 -8.18 -25.51 -4.45
CA GLU A 59 -9.56 -25.06 -4.26
C GLU A 59 -10.30 -25.98 -3.29
N TRP A 60 -10.92 -25.39 -2.26
CA TRP A 60 -11.68 -26.12 -1.25
C TRP A 60 -13.18 -26.06 -1.52
N LYS A 61 -13.86 -27.20 -1.34
CA LYS A 61 -15.32 -27.28 -1.45
C LYS A 61 -16.01 -26.66 -0.23
N LEU A 62 -16.31 -25.37 -0.31
CA LEU A 62 -16.97 -24.62 0.76
C LEU A 62 -18.37 -24.19 0.35
N ASN A 63 -19.32 -24.31 1.28
CA ASN A 63 -20.62 -23.66 1.11
C ASN A 63 -20.50 -22.13 1.26
N ASP A 64 -21.45 -21.36 0.73
CA ASP A 64 -21.35 -19.89 0.71
C ASP A 64 -21.33 -19.26 2.10
N LYS A 65 -21.94 -19.91 3.09
CA LYS A 65 -21.89 -19.45 4.48
C LYS A 65 -20.48 -19.60 5.07
N ALA A 66 -19.82 -20.72 4.82
CA ALA A 66 -18.44 -20.97 5.23
C ALA A 66 -17.47 -20.00 4.56
N LYS A 67 -17.64 -19.72 3.26
CA LYS A 67 -16.86 -18.70 2.53
C LYS A 67 -16.99 -17.32 3.19
N ARG A 68 -18.21 -16.92 3.56
CA ARG A 68 -18.46 -15.65 4.27
C ARG A 68 -17.81 -15.60 5.65
N ILE A 69 -17.92 -16.66 6.44
CA ILE A 69 -17.30 -16.75 7.78
C ILE A 69 -15.77 -16.67 7.68
N LEU A 70 -15.16 -17.37 6.73
CA LEU A 70 -13.73 -17.29 6.47
C LEU A 70 -13.30 -15.85 6.14
N ARG A 71 -13.99 -15.23 5.17
CA ARG A 71 -13.72 -13.84 4.78
C ARG A 71 -13.87 -12.87 5.95
N GLN A 72 -14.91 -13.04 6.76
CA GLN A 72 -15.11 -12.23 7.96
C GLN A 72 -13.95 -12.39 8.94
N LYS A 73 -13.53 -13.62 9.26
CA LYS A 73 -12.44 -13.88 10.21
C LYS A 73 -11.10 -13.31 9.75
N TRP A 74 -10.79 -13.42 8.47
CA TRP A 74 -9.59 -12.81 7.89
C TRP A 74 -9.64 -11.28 7.86
N ASN A 75 -10.82 -10.69 7.61
CA ASN A 75 -11.00 -9.25 7.76
C ASN A 75 -10.85 -8.78 9.21
N GLU A 76 -11.42 -9.50 10.18
CA GLU A 76 -11.24 -9.21 11.61
C GLU A 76 -9.75 -9.22 11.99
N LEU A 77 -9.03 -10.26 11.59
CA LEU A 77 -7.58 -10.38 11.83
C LEU A 77 -6.79 -9.21 11.22
N TYR A 78 -7.08 -8.87 9.96
CA TYR A 78 -6.46 -7.73 9.27
C TYR A 78 -6.72 -6.43 10.02
N LEU A 79 -7.98 -6.14 10.40
CA LEU A 79 -8.35 -4.92 11.11
C LEU A 79 -7.70 -4.81 12.50
N VAL A 80 -7.53 -5.92 13.22
CA VAL A 80 -6.81 -5.93 14.51
C VAL A 80 -5.36 -5.53 14.31
N GLN A 81 -4.67 -6.10 13.32
CA GLN A 81 -3.28 -5.73 13.04
C GLN A 81 -3.15 -4.28 12.59
N GLU A 82 -4.01 -3.81 11.68
CA GLU A 82 -4.04 -2.41 11.27
C GLU A 82 -4.23 -1.47 12.47
N THR A 83 -5.07 -1.84 13.43
CA THR A 83 -5.27 -1.04 14.65
C THR A 83 -3.99 -1.01 15.51
N HIS A 84 -3.27 -2.12 15.64
CA HIS A 84 -1.96 -2.12 16.31
C HIS A 84 -0.95 -1.20 15.60
N ILE A 85 -0.86 -1.27 14.27
CA ILE A 85 0.07 -0.45 13.46
C ILE A 85 -0.31 1.04 13.58
N GLN A 86 -1.59 1.37 13.48
CA GLN A 86 -2.06 2.75 13.65
C GLN A 86 -1.78 3.29 15.06
N ASN A 87 -1.97 2.48 16.10
CA ASN A 87 -1.65 2.86 17.47
C ASN A 87 -0.15 3.09 17.66
N GLN A 88 0.70 2.24 17.07
CA GLN A 88 2.15 2.44 17.06
C GLN A 88 2.51 3.79 16.42
N LYS A 89 1.95 4.07 15.24
CA LYS A 89 2.19 5.34 14.53
C LYS A 89 1.70 6.57 15.31
N ARG A 90 0.53 6.50 15.95
CA ARG A 90 0.02 7.60 16.79
C ARG A 90 0.93 7.88 17.99
N LEU A 91 1.50 6.85 18.60
CA LEU A 91 2.47 7.01 19.70
C LEU A 91 3.81 7.56 19.20
N GLU A 92 4.24 7.15 18.01
CA GLU A 92 5.44 7.68 17.34
C GLU A 92 5.28 9.17 17.05
N GLU A 93 4.20 9.56 16.36
CA GLU A 93 3.87 10.95 16.05
C GLU A 93 3.79 11.80 17.33
N ASP A 94 3.19 11.28 18.40
CA ASP A 94 3.10 11.97 19.69
C ASP A 94 4.47 12.19 20.35
N TRP A 95 5.36 11.19 20.27
CA TRP A 95 6.74 11.32 20.76
C TRP A 95 7.56 12.28 19.89
N GLU A 96 7.53 12.14 18.57
CA GLU A 96 8.25 13.02 17.63
C GLU A 96 7.81 14.48 17.78
N TRP A 97 6.50 14.71 17.96
CA TRP A 97 5.96 16.04 18.21
C TRP A 97 6.53 16.63 19.51
N LYS A 98 6.57 15.84 20.59
CA LYS A 98 7.14 16.26 21.87
C LYS A 98 8.65 16.52 21.77
N ASP A 99 9.41 15.66 21.06
CA ASP A 99 10.85 15.83 20.83
C ASP A 99 11.17 17.14 20.07
N ALA A 100 10.47 17.38 18.95
CA ALA A 100 10.65 18.59 18.14
C ALA A 100 10.31 19.87 18.93
N THR A 101 9.36 19.80 19.86
CA THR A 101 9.02 20.93 20.75
C THR A 101 10.16 21.29 21.70
N THR A 102 10.87 20.29 22.22
CA THR A 102 11.96 20.50 23.18
C THR A 102 13.24 21.07 22.56
N LYS A 103 13.42 20.94 21.24
CA LYS A 103 14.65 21.33 20.52
C LYS A 103 14.59 22.71 19.84
N GLU A 104 13.53 23.50 20.09
CA GLU A 104 13.32 24.85 19.51
C GLU A 104 13.48 24.93 17.97
N ASP A 105 13.16 23.87 17.22
CA ASP A 105 13.26 23.93 15.76
C ASP A 105 12.13 24.82 15.16
N PRO A 106 12.45 25.94 14.47
CA PRO A 106 11.47 26.84 13.84
C PRO A 106 10.71 26.21 12.65
N LEU A 107 11.10 25.01 12.20
CA LEU A 107 10.33 24.20 11.23
C LEU A 107 9.14 23.45 11.87
N SER A 108 8.97 23.56 13.19
CA SER A 108 8.08 22.69 13.99
C SER A 108 6.59 22.68 13.59
N TYR A 109 6.20 21.49 13.12
CA TYR A 109 4.87 20.89 12.88
C TYR A 109 4.19 21.22 11.56
N SER A 110 4.49 20.37 10.58
CA SER A 110 3.60 20.14 9.46
C SER A 110 2.41 19.28 9.88
N ILE A 111 1.20 19.73 9.58
CA ILE A 111 -0.04 18.97 9.73
C ILE A 111 -0.40 18.36 8.37
N PRO A 112 -0.72 17.05 8.28
CA PRO A 112 -1.19 16.47 7.04
C PRO A 112 -2.51 17.13 6.62
N GLY A 113 -2.59 17.51 5.34
CA GLY A 113 -3.72 18.24 4.75
C GLY A 113 -3.52 19.75 4.67
N PHE A 114 -2.51 20.32 5.36
CA PHE A 114 -2.23 21.76 5.28
C PHE A 114 -1.26 22.12 4.17
N GLY A 115 -0.56 21.14 3.59
CA GLY A 115 0.41 21.38 2.53
C GLY A 115 -0.20 21.83 1.19
N TYR A 116 -1.53 21.84 1.07
CA TYR A 116 -2.24 22.38 -0.12
C TYR A 116 -2.44 23.90 -0.05
N PHE A 117 -2.10 24.54 1.07
CA PHE A 117 -2.42 25.93 1.35
C PHE A 117 -1.17 26.71 1.73
N THR A 118 -1.17 27.99 1.39
CA THR A 118 -0.17 28.96 1.87
C THR A 118 -0.70 29.69 3.10
N ASN A 119 0.09 30.62 3.67
CA ASN A 119 -0.35 31.53 4.72
C ASN A 119 -0.74 32.92 4.18
N LEU A 120 -0.84 33.09 2.86
CA LEU A 120 -1.18 34.35 2.22
C LEU A 120 -2.70 34.44 2.02
N PRO A 121 -3.36 35.53 2.45
CA PRO A 121 -4.78 35.73 2.18
C PRO A 121 -5.09 35.75 0.68
N ASP A 122 -6.24 35.21 0.30
CA ASP A 122 -6.77 35.24 -1.07
C ASP A 122 -8.12 35.99 -1.10
N PRO A 123 -8.11 37.33 -1.20
CA PRO A 123 -9.35 38.12 -1.17
C PRO A 123 -10.24 37.90 -2.40
N ASP A 124 -9.68 37.40 -3.50
CA ASP A 124 -10.38 37.18 -4.77
C ASP A 124 -10.95 35.76 -4.88
N ALA A 125 -10.72 34.90 -3.88
CA ALA A 125 -11.19 33.54 -3.85
C ALA A 125 -12.72 33.46 -3.94
N THR A 126 -13.22 32.56 -4.80
CA THR A 126 -14.66 32.37 -5.03
C THR A 126 -15.33 31.50 -3.97
N TYR A 127 -14.56 30.86 -3.07
CA TYR A 127 -15.09 29.86 -2.13
C TYR A 127 -16.12 30.44 -1.14
N PRO A 128 -15.94 31.59 -0.49
CA PRO A 128 -16.96 32.13 0.41
C PRO A 128 -18.31 32.35 -0.29
N ASN A 129 -18.26 32.86 -1.52
CA ASN A 129 -19.45 33.08 -2.35
C ASN A 129 -20.10 31.76 -2.78
N LEU A 130 -19.32 30.72 -3.03
CA LEU A 130 -19.83 29.39 -3.38
C LEU A 130 -20.79 28.85 -2.31
N PHE A 131 -20.46 29.04 -1.02
CA PHE A 131 -21.27 28.57 0.11
C PHE A 131 -22.46 29.47 0.43
N SER A 132 -22.32 30.80 0.28
CA SER A 132 -23.40 31.76 0.53
C SER A 132 -24.09 31.53 1.89
N PHE A 133 -23.32 31.43 2.97
CA PHE A 133 -23.88 31.21 4.31
C PHE A 133 -24.81 32.36 4.73
N THR A 134 -25.92 32.02 5.38
CA THR A 134 -26.80 33.04 6.00
C THR A 134 -26.14 33.64 7.24
N ASN A 135 -26.63 34.78 7.71
CA ASN A 135 -26.12 35.39 8.96
C ASN A 135 -26.23 34.43 10.15
N GLU A 136 -27.33 33.68 10.26
CA GLU A 136 -27.55 32.69 11.31
C GLU A 136 -26.55 31.53 11.22
N GLU A 137 -26.26 31.04 10.01
CA GLU A 137 -25.25 30.00 9.78
C GLU A 137 -23.84 30.49 10.12
N MET A 138 -23.53 31.74 9.78
CA MET A 138 -22.26 32.37 10.12
C MET A 138 -22.08 32.54 11.63
N GLU A 139 -23.15 32.90 12.36
CA GLU A 139 -23.12 32.94 13.82
C GLU A 139 -22.84 31.56 14.43
N GLN A 140 -23.45 30.50 13.91
CA GLN A 140 -23.18 29.12 14.35
C GLN A 140 -21.73 28.70 14.08
N ILE A 141 -21.20 29.00 12.89
CA ILE A 141 -19.81 28.71 12.54
C ILE A 141 -18.86 29.46 13.49
N ASN A 142 -19.10 30.74 13.74
CA ASN A 142 -18.29 31.55 14.66
C ASN A 142 -18.34 31.01 16.10
N ALA A 143 -19.52 30.60 16.58
CA ALA A 143 -19.66 29.98 17.89
C ALA A 143 -18.84 28.66 17.99
N LYS A 144 -18.87 27.83 16.94
CA LYS A 144 -18.05 26.60 16.86
C LYS A 144 -16.55 26.92 16.82
N ILE A 145 -16.13 27.95 16.08
CA ILE A 145 -14.72 28.40 16.07
C ILE A 145 -14.27 28.80 17.48
N GLU A 146 -15.05 29.59 18.20
CA GLU A 146 -14.68 30.01 19.56
C GLU A 146 -14.68 28.85 20.55
N SER A 147 -15.64 27.92 20.43
CA SER A 147 -15.64 26.66 21.19
C SER A 147 -14.37 25.84 20.94
N LEU A 148 -14.00 25.60 19.67
CA LEU A 148 -12.79 24.85 19.32
C LEU A 148 -11.50 25.55 19.79
N LYS A 149 -11.41 26.88 19.66
CA LYS A 149 -10.28 27.66 20.21
C LYS A 149 -10.18 27.54 21.74
N SER A 150 -11.31 27.44 22.44
CA SER A 150 -11.33 27.25 23.88
C SER A 150 -10.81 25.86 24.27
N SER A 151 -11.30 24.80 23.62
CA SER A 151 -10.81 23.42 23.81
C SER A 151 -9.34 23.27 23.45
N GLN A 152 -8.87 23.97 22.42
CA GLN A 152 -7.46 23.97 22.03
C GLN A 152 -6.55 24.51 23.15
N ARG A 153 -6.96 25.57 23.86
CA ARG A 153 -6.20 26.12 24.99
C ARG A 153 -6.15 25.15 26.19
N GLU A 154 -7.14 24.29 26.32
CA GLU A 154 -7.20 23.26 27.37
C GLU A 154 -6.36 22.02 27.01
N SER A 155 -6.26 21.68 25.72
CA SER A 155 -5.46 20.56 25.19
C SER A 155 -3.94 20.77 25.19
N ILE A 156 -3.47 21.98 25.55
CA ILE A 156 -2.04 22.24 25.78
C ILE A 156 -1.60 21.34 26.95
N PRO A 157 -0.48 20.59 26.84
CA PRO A 157 -0.08 19.61 27.85
C PRO A 157 0.05 20.27 29.23
N LYS A 158 -0.98 20.15 30.05
CA LYS A 158 -0.90 20.41 31.48
C LYS A 158 -0.43 19.12 32.15
N GLU A 159 0.20 19.24 33.31
CA GLU A 159 0.57 18.11 34.16
C GLU A 159 -0.68 17.28 34.55
N GLU A 160 -1.18 16.43 33.67
CA GLU A 160 -2.25 15.51 34.01
C GLU A 160 -1.76 14.07 34.14
N ASN A 161 -2.02 13.52 35.31
CA ASN A 161 -1.72 12.18 35.79
C ASN A 161 -2.51 11.06 35.07
N ASN A 162 -3.03 11.30 33.86
CA ASN A 162 -3.85 10.30 33.18
C ASN A 162 -2.96 9.20 32.60
N THR A 163 -2.71 8.17 33.39
CA THR A 163 -2.08 6.91 32.99
C THR A 163 -3.12 5.99 32.40
N ASN A 164 -3.64 6.34 31.22
CA ASN A 164 -4.34 5.34 30.43
C ASN A 164 -3.32 4.24 30.08
N PRO A 165 -3.56 2.98 30.50
CA PRO A 165 -2.67 1.89 30.17
C PRO A 165 -2.65 1.71 28.65
N LEU A 166 -1.47 1.35 28.12
CA LEU A 166 -1.36 0.99 26.71
C LEU A 166 -2.28 -0.20 26.40
N PRO A 167 -2.95 -0.22 25.23
CA PRO A 167 -3.72 -1.37 24.79
C PRO A 167 -2.89 -2.66 24.82
N GLU A 168 -3.52 -3.78 25.15
CA GLU A 168 -2.84 -5.07 25.17
C GLU A 168 -2.45 -5.53 23.76
N THR A 169 -1.21 -5.96 23.58
CA THR A 169 -0.68 -6.47 22.30
C THR A 169 -0.29 -7.95 22.43
N LYS A 170 -1.09 -8.73 23.15
CA LYS A 170 -0.80 -10.14 23.45
C LYS A 170 -1.38 -11.11 22.42
N SER A 171 -2.31 -10.66 21.59
CA SER A 171 -3.06 -11.51 20.65
C SER A 171 -3.37 -10.76 19.37
N ALA A 172 -3.26 -11.46 18.24
CA ALA A 172 -3.67 -10.95 16.94
C ALA A 172 -5.20 -10.99 16.72
N PHE A 173 -5.96 -11.60 17.64
CA PHE A 173 -7.42 -11.78 17.50
C PHE A 173 -8.25 -10.88 18.42
N GLN A 174 -7.62 -10.23 19.39
CA GLN A 174 -8.30 -9.39 20.35
C GLN A 174 -8.46 -8.00 19.73
N LEU A 175 -9.71 -7.52 19.63
CA LEU A 175 -9.97 -6.13 19.29
C LEU A 175 -9.32 -5.23 20.34
N VAL A 176 -8.50 -4.29 19.88
CA VAL A 176 -7.85 -3.29 20.72
C VAL A 176 -8.46 -1.91 20.46
N PRO A 177 -8.61 -1.07 21.50
CA PRO A 177 -9.06 0.31 21.29
C PRO A 177 -7.99 1.11 20.54
N SER A 178 -8.44 2.07 19.73
CA SER A 178 -7.56 3.10 19.18
C SER A 178 -7.06 4.03 20.28
N ILE A 179 -5.76 4.33 20.28
CA ILE A 179 -5.14 5.28 21.17
C ILE A 179 -5.44 6.69 20.66
N GLN A 180 -5.99 7.54 21.52
CA GLN A 180 -6.10 8.96 21.29
C GLN A 180 -4.99 9.66 22.10
N THR A 181 -4.10 10.37 21.41
CA THR A 181 -3.03 11.17 22.06
C THR A 181 -3.41 12.66 22.10
N ASP A 182 -2.72 13.42 22.94
CA ASP A 182 -2.87 14.89 22.97
C ASP A 182 -2.53 15.49 21.61
N THR A 183 -1.48 14.98 20.96
CA THR A 183 -1.05 15.39 19.61
C THR A 183 -2.14 15.13 18.57
N ASN A 184 -2.76 13.95 18.57
CA ASN A 184 -3.85 13.65 17.64
C ASN A 184 -5.06 14.56 17.90
N THR A 185 -5.43 14.78 19.16
CA THR A 185 -6.55 15.67 19.53
C THR A 185 -6.29 17.11 19.08
N PHE A 186 -5.06 17.59 19.24
CA PHE A 186 -4.62 18.89 18.76
C PHE A 186 -4.74 18.99 17.23
N ILE A 187 -4.21 18.02 16.49
CA ILE A 187 -4.28 17.99 15.01
C ILE A 187 -5.72 17.98 14.51
N GLN A 188 -6.59 17.17 15.13
CA GLN A 188 -8.01 17.11 14.79
C GLN A 188 -8.70 18.47 15.00
N THR A 189 -8.39 19.13 16.11
CA THR A 189 -8.92 20.48 16.42
C THR A 189 -8.44 21.51 15.41
N GLU A 190 -7.15 21.48 15.06
CA GLU A 190 -6.54 22.41 14.08
C GLU A 190 -7.18 22.29 12.70
N ARG A 191 -7.42 21.07 12.22
CA ARG A 191 -8.09 20.86 10.92
C ARG A 191 -9.52 21.35 10.92
N LYS A 192 -10.29 21.05 11.97
CA LYS A 192 -11.66 21.56 12.14
C LYS A 192 -11.69 23.09 12.17
N LEU A 193 -10.77 23.72 12.91
CA LEU A 193 -10.62 25.17 12.92
C LEU A 193 -10.29 25.71 11.53
N PHE A 194 -9.32 25.09 10.86
CA PHE A 194 -8.86 25.49 9.53
C PHE A 194 -9.98 25.51 8.50
N VAL A 195 -10.78 24.43 8.39
CA VAL A 195 -11.88 24.37 7.40
C VAL A 195 -12.85 25.54 7.58
N ARG A 196 -13.23 25.83 8.83
CA ARG A 196 -14.15 26.93 9.16
C ARG A 196 -13.52 28.29 8.84
N GLN A 197 -12.25 28.49 9.17
CA GLN A 197 -11.54 29.73 8.88
C GLN A 197 -11.34 29.96 7.39
N PHE A 198 -11.00 28.90 6.63
CA PHE A 198 -10.81 28.97 5.18
C PHE A 198 -12.08 29.40 4.45
N LEU A 199 -13.25 28.91 4.88
CA LEU A 199 -14.52 29.29 4.27
C LEU A 199 -14.93 30.75 4.56
N GLN A 200 -14.35 31.37 5.58
CA GLN A 200 -14.59 32.78 5.92
C GLN A 200 -13.54 33.72 5.32
N ASN A 201 -12.27 33.35 5.44
CA ASN A 201 -11.11 34.16 5.09
C ASN A 201 -10.10 33.30 4.33
N PRO A 202 -10.38 32.95 3.07
CA PRO A 202 -9.57 32.00 2.31
C PRO A 202 -8.12 32.45 2.16
N VAL A 203 -7.23 31.46 2.05
CA VAL A 203 -5.81 31.64 1.76
C VAL A 203 -5.48 31.08 0.38
N GLN A 204 -4.40 31.57 -0.22
CA GLN A 204 -3.94 31.09 -1.52
C GLN A 204 -3.57 29.61 -1.44
N LEU A 205 -3.86 28.89 -2.51
CA LEU A 205 -3.47 27.49 -2.68
C LEU A 205 -1.97 27.39 -3.00
N TYR A 206 -1.34 26.32 -2.53
CA TYR A 206 0.02 25.99 -2.92
C TYR A 206 0.01 25.23 -4.25
N GLU A 207 0.22 25.94 -5.36
CA GLU A 207 0.06 25.41 -6.72
C GLU A 207 0.81 24.10 -6.98
N GLN A 208 2.00 23.92 -6.41
CA GLN A 208 2.77 22.68 -6.60
C GLN A 208 2.11 21.45 -5.96
N ALA A 209 1.19 21.62 -5.00
CA ALA A 209 0.44 20.53 -4.41
C ALA A 209 -0.74 20.06 -5.29
N PHE A 210 -0.96 20.66 -6.46
CA PHE A 210 -1.96 20.23 -7.43
C PHE A 210 -1.28 19.74 -8.72
N VAL A 211 -1.87 18.71 -9.32
CA VAL A 211 -1.39 18.08 -10.55
C VAL A 211 -2.38 18.40 -11.65
N HIS A 212 -1.85 18.92 -12.76
CA HIS A 212 -2.63 19.32 -13.93
C HIS A 212 -2.40 18.32 -15.05
N LEU A 213 -3.48 17.70 -15.52
CA LEU A 213 -3.42 16.80 -16.66
C LEU A 213 -3.64 17.59 -17.95
N ASN A 214 -2.60 18.21 -18.48
CA ASN A 214 -2.71 19.16 -19.60
C ASN A 214 -2.73 18.54 -21.01
N GLN A 215 -2.74 17.21 -21.12
CA GLN A 215 -2.81 16.55 -22.43
C GLN A 215 -4.25 16.60 -22.97
N ASN A 216 -4.40 16.69 -24.30
CA ASN A 216 -5.71 16.86 -24.96
C ASN A 216 -6.75 15.81 -24.56
N GLU A 217 -6.32 14.60 -24.19
CA GLU A 217 -7.20 13.50 -23.76
C GLU A 217 -7.86 13.72 -22.39
N PHE A 218 -7.32 14.62 -21.56
CA PHE A 218 -7.82 14.94 -20.22
C PHE A 218 -8.68 16.21 -20.18
N LEU A 219 -8.86 16.88 -21.31
CA LEU A 219 -9.75 18.03 -21.42
C LEU A 219 -11.20 17.60 -21.16
N LEU A 220 -11.90 18.41 -20.37
CA LEU A 220 -13.30 18.20 -20.05
C LEU A 220 -14.18 18.79 -21.16
N THR A 221 -15.12 18.00 -21.65
CA THR A 221 -16.20 18.45 -22.52
C THR A 221 -17.18 19.34 -21.74
N GLU A 222 -17.95 20.18 -22.44
CA GLU A 222 -18.98 21.02 -21.80
C GLU A 222 -20.01 20.19 -21.01
N LYS A 223 -20.30 18.96 -21.45
CA LYS A 223 -21.17 18.03 -20.72
C LYS A 223 -20.52 17.56 -19.41
N GLU A 224 -19.25 17.21 -19.44
CA GLU A 224 -18.50 16.78 -18.25
C GLU A 224 -18.34 17.94 -17.26
N VAL A 225 -18.12 19.17 -17.75
CA VAL A 225 -18.11 20.38 -16.93
C VAL A 225 -19.46 20.56 -16.20
N ALA A 226 -20.59 20.37 -16.89
CA ALA A 226 -21.91 20.43 -16.25
C ALA A 226 -22.12 19.32 -15.19
N THR A 227 -21.61 18.11 -15.43
CA THR A 227 -21.62 17.04 -14.43
C THR A 227 -20.78 17.43 -13.21
N PHE A 228 -19.56 17.95 -13.42
CA PHE A 228 -18.69 18.40 -12.32
C PHE A 228 -19.32 19.55 -11.53
N GLN A 229 -20.04 20.47 -12.17
CA GLN A 229 -20.80 21.52 -11.49
C GLN A 229 -21.90 20.94 -10.59
N THR A 230 -22.56 19.87 -11.05
CA THR A 230 -23.55 19.13 -10.23
C THR A 230 -22.87 18.51 -9.03
N TYR A 231 -21.74 17.83 -9.22
CA TYR A 231 -20.99 17.21 -8.11
C TYR A 231 -20.42 18.24 -7.13
N LEU A 232 -19.98 19.40 -7.62
CA LEU A 232 -19.55 20.52 -6.79
C LEU A 232 -20.69 21.02 -5.89
N SER A 233 -21.92 21.06 -6.41
CA SER A 233 -23.10 21.42 -5.62
C SER A 233 -23.40 20.39 -4.52
N GLU A 234 -23.29 19.09 -4.82
CA GLU A 234 -23.49 18.02 -3.83
C GLU A 234 -22.42 18.05 -2.73
N LEU A 235 -21.14 18.12 -3.10
CA LEU A 235 -20.02 18.24 -2.14
C LEU A 235 -20.19 19.45 -1.21
N LYS A 236 -20.64 20.58 -1.77
CA LYS A 236 -20.94 21.79 -0.99
C LYS A 236 -22.02 21.54 0.05
N ASN A 237 -23.11 20.88 -0.35
CA ASN A 237 -24.22 20.56 0.55
C ASN A 237 -23.77 19.61 1.66
N GLU A 238 -22.96 18.60 1.34
CA GLU A 238 -22.37 17.68 2.32
C GLU A 238 -21.48 18.41 3.33
N LEU A 239 -20.54 19.25 2.86
CA LEU A 239 -19.68 20.01 3.78
C LEU A 239 -20.51 20.98 4.64
N LYS A 240 -21.52 21.63 4.06
CA LYS A 240 -22.43 22.50 4.82
C LYS A 240 -23.20 21.70 5.90
N SER A 241 -23.65 20.48 5.59
CA SER A 241 -24.26 19.57 6.57
C SER A 241 -23.31 19.24 7.72
N CYS A 242 -22.08 18.83 7.39
CA CYS A 242 -21.01 18.55 8.36
C CYS A 242 -20.66 19.74 9.25
N LEU A 243 -20.77 20.97 8.75
CA LEU A 243 -20.41 22.15 9.51
C LEU A 243 -21.53 22.63 10.41
N LEU A 244 -22.80 22.41 10.05
CA LEU A 244 -23.96 22.98 10.74
C LEU A 244 -24.73 21.94 11.55
N PHE A 245 -25.08 20.80 10.95
CA PHE A 245 -26.08 19.87 11.48
C PHE A 245 -25.52 18.53 11.96
N GLU A 246 -24.51 18.00 11.27
CA GLU A 246 -23.89 16.71 11.58
C GLU A 246 -22.51 16.91 12.23
N GLU A 247 -22.08 15.99 13.08
CA GLU A 247 -20.72 16.02 13.64
C GLU A 247 -19.80 15.10 12.83
N CYS A 248 -19.27 15.64 11.73
CA CYS A 248 -18.26 14.94 10.94
C CYS A 248 -16.90 14.93 11.66
N ASN A 249 -16.08 13.93 11.34
CA ASN A 249 -14.69 13.90 11.81
C ASN A 249 -13.84 14.95 11.05
N ASP A 250 -12.65 15.25 11.57
CA ASP A 250 -11.77 16.26 10.98
C ASP A 250 -11.31 15.93 9.55
N TRP A 251 -11.08 14.64 9.27
CA TRP A 251 -10.64 14.18 7.97
C TRP A 251 -11.74 14.19 6.91
N GLU A 252 -12.98 13.91 7.30
CA GLU A 252 -14.17 14.06 6.45
C GLU A 252 -14.34 15.51 6.00
N GLU A 253 -14.27 16.46 6.93
CA GLU A 253 -14.36 17.90 6.60
C GLU A 253 -13.22 18.33 5.66
N MET A 254 -11.97 17.92 5.94
CA MET A 254 -10.82 18.22 5.09
C MET A 254 -10.93 17.59 3.69
N THR A 255 -11.41 16.35 3.61
CA THR A 255 -11.59 15.61 2.35
C THR A 255 -12.65 16.29 1.48
N LEU A 256 -13.79 16.66 2.07
CA LEU A 256 -14.84 17.39 1.36
C LEU A 256 -14.33 18.75 0.87
N LEU A 257 -13.61 19.51 1.71
CA LEU A 257 -13.03 20.80 1.32
C LEU A 257 -12.07 20.64 0.12
N LEU A 258 -11.16 19.67 0.16
CA LEU A 258 -10.21 19.46 -0.93
C LEU A 258 -10.88 18.97 -2.21
N ARG A 259 -11.92 18.13 -2.10
CA ARG A 259 -12.78 17.74 -3.23
C ARG A 259 -13.45 18.94 -3.89
N ILE A 260 -14.00 19.85 -3.10
CA ILE A 260 -14.60 21.10 -3.59
C ILE A 260 -13.54 21.93 -4.32
N ILE A 261 -12.36 22.10 -3.74
CA ILE A 261 -11.26 22.88 -4.33
C ILE A 261 -10.84 22.31 -5.69
N TYR A 262 -10.46 21.03 -5.75
CA TYR A 262 -9.93 20.48 -7.00
C TYR A 262 -11.02 20.30 -8.07
N THR A 263 -12.28 20.06 -7.67
CA THR A 263 -13.42 20.00 -8.60
C THR A 263 -13.69 21.39 -9.19
N ASN A 264 -13.70 22.44 -8.36
CA ASN A 264 -13.87 23.81 -8.81
C ASN A 264 -12.75 24.25 -9.75
N ARG A 265 -11.49 23.89 -9.45
CA ARG A 265 -10.35 24.13 -10.35
C ARG A 265 -10.50 23.39 -11.67
N SER A 266 -10.90 22.11 -11.62
CA SER A 266 -11.09 21.32 -12.84
C SER A 266 -12.14 21.94 -13.77
N ILE A 267 -13.22 22.49 -13.19
CA ILE A 267 -14.25 23.24 -13.93
C ILE A 267 -13.67 24.50 -14.56
N ALA A 268 -12.95 25.31 -13.78
CA ALA A 268 -12.40 26.59 -14.24
C ALA A 268 -11.36 26.42 -15.35
N GLU A 269 -10.49 25.41 -15.21
CA GLU A 269 -9.40 25.13 -16.14
C GLU A 269 -9.83 24.23 -17.31
N LYS A 270 -11.06 23.69 -17.27
CA LYS A 270 -11.60 22.72 -18.24
C LYS A 270 -10.69 21.49 -18.46
N THR A 271 -9.99 21.08 -17.42
CA THR A 271 -9.11 19.91 -17.41
C THR A 271 -9.14 19.25 -16.04
N ILE A 272 -8.68 18.00 -15.95
CA ILE A 272 -8.58 17.29 -14.66
C ILE A 272 -7.44 17.90 -13.84
N VAL A 273 -7.80 18.48 -12.70
CA VAL A 273 -6.89 18.92 -11.64
C VAL A 273 -7.15 18.09 -10.40
N PHE A 274 -6.09 17.56 -9.79
CA PHE A 274 -6.23 16.76 -8.57
C PHE A 274 -5.07 17.00 -7.60
N PRO A 275 -5.29 16.84 -6.28
CA PRO A 275 -4.28 17.09 -5.27
C PRO A 275 -3.20 15.98 -5.28
N ARG A 276 -1.93 16.38 -5.12
CA ARG A 276 -0.82 15.47 -4.85
C ARG A 276 -1.05 14.73 -3.54
N LYS A 277 -0.58 13.48 -3.47
CA LYS A 277 -0.57 12.68 -2.25
C LYS A 277 0.86 12.33 -1.85
N ASN A 278 1.11 12.22 -0.56
CA ASN A 278 2.39 11.75 -0.06
C ASN A 278 2.30 10.23 0.16
N PHE A 279 3.02 9.44 -0.64
CA PHE A 279 3.00 7.98 -0.60
C PHE A 279 3.90 7.43 0.52
N GLN A 280 3.57 7.78 1.77
CA GLN A 280 4.23 7.25 2.97
C GLN A 280 3.41 6.09 3.53
N GLY A 281 3.95 4.88 3.48
CA GLY A 281 3.32 3.68 4.01
C GLY A 281 4.12 2.42 3.67
N PHE A 282 3.70 1.29 4.20
CA PHE A 282 4.29 0.00 3.83
C PHE A 282 4.06 -0.25 2.35
N SER A 283 5.14 -0.37 1.60
CA SER A 283 5.11 -0.90 0.26
C SER A 283 6.16 -1.99 0.15
N TYR A 284 5.73 -3.11 -0.39
CA TYR A 284 6.61 -4.25 -0.59
C TYR A 284 7.15 -4.36 -2.01
N ILE A 285 6.77 -3.42 -2.88
CA ILE A 285 7.24 -3.32 -4.25
C ILE A 285 8.22 -2.14 -4.29
N GLU A 286 9.48 -2.44 -4.58
CA GLU A 286 10.45 -1.39 -4.84
C GLU A 286 10.12 -0.68 -6.16
N TYR A 287 10.18 0.65 -6.15
CA TYR A 287 10.04 1.41 -7.38
C TYR A 287 11.26 1.17 -8.28
N LEU A 288 10.98 0.87 -9.55
CA LEU A 288 12.00 0.74 -10.58
C LEU A 288 11.94 1.92 -11.55
N SER A 289 13.09 2.55 -11.79
CA SER A 289 13.23 3.52 -12.88
C SER A 289 13.00 2.85 -14.23
N LEU A 290 12.01 3.33 -14.98
CA LEU A 290 11.65 2.79 -16.29
C LEU A 290 12.47 3.45 -17.41
N PRO A 291 12.87 2.71 -18.46
CA PRO A 291 13.36 3.30 -19.70
C PRO A 291 12.31 4.25 -20.31
N GLU A 292 12.76 5.32 -20.97
CA GLU A 292 11.89 6.36 -21.54
C GLU A 292 10.82 5.80 -22.49
N THR A 293 11.18 4.82 -23.32
CA THR A 293 10.24 4.16 -24.24
C THR A 293 9.11 3.42 -23.50
N VAL A 294 9.45 2.68 -22.45
CA VAL A 294 8.48 1.94 -21.60
C VAL A 294 7.61 2.93 -20.82
N PHE A 295 8.21 4.01 -20.32
CA PHE A 295 7.48 5.07 -19.61
C PHE A 295 6.43 5.72 -20.51
N ILE A 296 6.78 6.08 -21.75
CA ILE A 296 5.84 6.67 -22.71
C ILE A 296 4.69 5.70 -23.03
N THR A 297 4.99 4.41 -23.26
CA THR A 297 3.94 3.42 -23.54
C THR A 297 2.99 3.26 -22.35
N LYS A 298 3.51 3.10 -21.13
CA LYS A 298 2.69 3.01 -19.90
C LYS A 298 1.89 4.27 -19.66
N GLN A 299 2.44 5.45 -19.97
CA GLN A 299 1.71 6.71 -19.86
C GLN A 299 0.49 6.72 -20.80
N ASN A 300 0.65 6.26 -22.05
CA ASN A 300 -0.49 6.14 -22.99
C ASN A 300 -1.53 5.12 -22.49
N GLU A 301 -1.10 4.00 -21.91
CA GLU A 301 -2.00 3.01 -21.30
C GLU A 301 -2.81 3.61 -20.14
N TYR A 302 -2.16 4.40 -19.28
CA TYR A 302 -2.86 5.16 -18.25
C TYR A 302 -3.84 6.17 -18.83
N GLY A 303 -3.51 6.85 -19.93
CA GLY A 303 -4.44 7.75 -20.64
C GLY A 303 -5.74 7.06 -21.04
N LEU A 304 -5.64 5.84 -21.61
CA LEU A 304 -6.79 5.02 -21.95
C LEU A 304 -7.61 4.60 -20.72
N LEU A 305 -6.93 4.14 -19.66
CA LEU A 305 -7.59 3.70 -18.42
C LEU A 305 -8.29 4.86 -17.69
N ILE A 306 -7.65 6.03 -17.63
CA ILE A 306 -8.23 7.25 -17.06
C ILE A 306 -9.49 7.64 -17.83
N LYS A 307 -9.47 7.57 -19.17
CA LYS A 307 -10.65 7.86 -19.98
C LYS A 307 -11.81 6.91 -19.67
N GLU A 308 -11.56 5.60 -19.60
CA GLU A 308 -12.58 4.61 -19.25
C GLU A 308 -13.16 4.84 -17.85
N LYS A 309 -12.29 5.08 -16.86
CA LYS A 309 -12.70 5.27 -15.46
C LYS A 309 -13.35 6.63 -15.24
N ARG A 310 -13.02 7.64 -16.05
CA ARG A 310 -13.74 8.91 -16.10
C ARG A 310 -15.18 8.69 -16.53
N ASP A 311 -15.43 7.91 -17.58
CA ASP A 311 -16.80 7.60 -18.01
C ASP A 311 -17.60 6.88 -16.92
N GLU A 312 -16.97 6.02 -16.12
CA GLU A 312 -17.58 5.41 -14.95
C GLU A 312 -17.89 6.44 -13.85
N PHE A 313 -16.92 7.29 -13.51
CA PHE A 313 -17.06 8.36 -12.52
C PHE A 313 -18.19 9.33 -12.86
N MET A 314 -18.41 9.63 -14.15
CA MET A 314 -19.43 10.55 -14.62
C MET A 314 -20.87 10.01 -14.55
N LYS A 315 -21.07 8.71 -14.27
CA LYS A 315 -22.42 8.10 -14.27
C LYS A 315 -23.28 8.53 -13.09
N SER A 316 -22.68 8.70 -11.91
CA SER A 316 -23.40 8.99 -10.69
C SER A 316 -22.51 9.59 -9.62
N TYR A 317 -23.08 10.50 -8.84
CA TYR A 317 -22.47 11.00 -7.63
C TYR A 317 -22.57 9.95 -6.51
N HIS A 318 -21.43 9.45 -6.02
CA HIS A 318 -21.37 8.59 -4.82
C HIS A 318 -19.95 8.63 -4.22
N PRO A 319 -19.78 8.57 -2.89
CA PRO A 319 -18.47 8.54 -2.24
C PRO A 319 -17.53 7.44 -2.77
N ILE A 320 -18.07 6.27 -3.12
CA ILE A 320 -17.29 5.16 -3.71
C ILE A 320 -16.69 5.52 -5.08
N HIS A 321 -17.41 6.29 -5.90
CA HIS A 321 -16.93 6.69 -7.22
C HIS A 321 -15.80 7.70 -7.09
N TYR A 322 -15.89 8.64 -6.14
CA TYR A 322 -14.79 9.53 -5.78
C TYR A 322 -13.56 8.75 -5.29
N TYR A 323 -13.75 7.80 -4.37
CA TYR A 323 -12.65 6.98 -3.88
C TYR A 323 -11.94 6.23 -5.01
N ASN A 324 -12.70 5.58 -5.90
CA ASN A 324 -12.14 4.85 -7.03
C ASN A 324 -11.40 5.78 -8.01
N TRP A 325 -11.98 6.95 -8.29
CA TRP A 325 -11.38 7.97 -9.15
C TRP A 325 -10.07 8.51 -8.56
N GLU A 326 -10.07 8.88 -7.28
CA GLU A 326 -8.89 9.38 -6.56
C GLU A 326 -7.82 8.31 -6.38
N SER A 327 -8.21 7.04 -6.22
CA SER A 327 -7.29 5.89 -6.16
C SER A 327 -6.59 5.71 -7.50
N LEU A 328 -7.32 5.78 -8.62
CA LEU A 328 -6.73 5.73 -9.96
C LEU A 328 -5.76 6.88 -10.21
N LEU A 329 -6.17 8.11 -9.91
CA LEU A 329 -5.31 9.29 -10.06
C LEU A 329 -4.09 9.21 -9.15
N GLY A 330 -4.24 8.64 -7.94
CA GLY A 330 -3.13 8.34 -7.04
C GLY A 330 -2.14 7.33 -7.61
N LYS A 331 -2.64 6.23 -8.22
CA LYS A 331 -1.79 5.24 -8.92
C LYS A 331 -1.03 5.90 -10.08
N TYR A 332 -1.70 6.74 -10.88
CA TYR A 332 -1.05 7.48 -11.96
C TYR A 332 0.00 8.48 -11.45
N LEU A 333 -0.29 9.19 -10.35
CA LEU A 333 0.65 10.11 -9.73
C LEU A 333 1.90 9.38 -9.22
N SER A 334 1.73 8.24 -8.55
CA SER A 334 2.83 7.38 -8.11
C SER A 334 3.70 6.95 -9.30
N PHE A 335 3.08 6.59 -10.42
CA PHE A 335 3.79 6.25 -11.66
C PHE A 335 4.63 7.43 -12.20
N ILE A 336 4.04 8.62 -12.37
CA ILE A 336 4.76 9.77 -12.96
C ILE A 336 5.82 10.37 -12.02
N GLU A 337 5.64 10.26 -10.70
CA GLU A 337 6.63 10.72 -9.71
C GLU A 337 7.72 9.68 -9.43
N GLY A 338 7.55 8.46 -9.95
CA GLY A 338 8.45 7.36 -9.70
C GLY A 338 8.48 6.94 -8.23
N LYS A 339 7.31 6.77 -7.63
CA LYS A 339 7.12 6.35 -6.24
C LYS A 339 6.21 5.14 -6.18
N THR A 340 6.28 4.34 -5.12
CA THR A 340 5.34 3.23 -4.97
C THR A 340 4.01 3.70 -4.40
N TYR A 341 2.91 3.30 -5.04
CA TYR A 341 1.58 3.59 -4.57
C TYR A 341 1.29 2.86 -3.26
N THR A 342 0.57 3.55 -2.37
CA THR A 342 0.12 3.04 -1.07
C THR A 342 -1.37 3.32 -0.98
N GLU A 343 -2.17 2.26 -0.82
CA GLU A 343 -3.63 2.35 -0.79
C GLU A 343 -4.13 3.01 0.50
N GLY A 344 -5.32 3.63 0.45
CA GLY A 344 -5.97 4.20 1.64
C GLY A 344 -5.39 5.54 2.11
N ILE A 345 -4.51 6.16 1.32
CA ILE A 345 -3.96 7.47 1.65
C ILE A 345 -4.95 8.60 1.33
N GLU A 346 -5.39 9.29 2.38
CA GLU A 346 -6.13 10.56 2.34
C GLU A 346 -5.23 11.72 1.86
N PHE A 347 -5.79 12.91 1.68
CA PHE A 347 -5.04 14.10 1.25
C PHE A 347 -4.03 14.56 2.33
N ASN A 348 -2.88 13.90 2.39
CA ASN A 348 -1.93 13.94 3.50
C ASN A 348 -0.70 14.81 3.22
N TRP A 349 -0.75 15.73 2.26
CA TRP A 349 0.37 16.62 2.00
C TRP A 349 0.68 17.48 3.24
N LEU A 350 1.92 17.38 3.71
CA LEU A 350 2.37 17.99 4.96
C LEU A 350 2.60 19.49 4.77
N GLY A 351 2.02 20.33 5.64
CA GLY A 351 2.22 21.78 5.60
C GLY A 351 1.98 22.46 6.94
N LYS A 352 2.42 23.71 7.07
CA LYS A 352 2.22 24.51 8.30
C LYS A 352 0.78 25.04 8.35
N ASN A 353 0.28 25.33 9.56
CA ASN A 353 -1.03 25.96 9.71
C ASN A 353 -1.07 27.33 9.00
N PRO A 354 -1.98 27.53 8.02
CA PRO A 354 -2.19 28.81 7.35
C PRO A 354 -2.63 29.96 8.26
N TYR A 355 -3.29 29.66 9.39
CA TYR A 355 -3.76 30.63 10.39
C TYR A 355 -3.03 30.44 11.72
N PRO A 356 -1.72 30.73 11.79
CA PRO A 356 -0.94 30.48 13.00
C PRO A 356 -1.48 31.30 14.18
N ASN A 357 -1.69 30.65 15.32
CA ASN A 357 -2.07 31.32 16.55
C ASN A 357 -0.81 31.68 17.37
N PRO A 358 -0.38 32.96 17.39
CA PRO A 358 0.86 33.36 18.05
C PRO A 358 0.88 33.10 19.56
N LYS A 359 -0.29 32.97 20.21
CA LYS A 359 -0.39 32.71 21.66
C LYS A 359 -0.05 31.26 22.04
N ILE A 360 -0.20 30.31 21.12
CA ILE A 360 0.09 28.88 21.38
C ILE A 360 1.61 28.61 21.34
N HIS A 361 2.35 29.38 20.55
CA HIS A 361 3.80 29.27 20.46
C HIS A 361 4.54 29.74 21.73
N GLN A 362 3.87 30.45 22.65
CA GLN A 362 4.50 31.04 23.84
C GLN A 362 4.51 30.15 25.09
N THR A 363 3.87 28.97 25.07
CA THR A 363 3.78 28.04 26.23
C THR A 363 4.53 26.72 26.02
N LYS A 364 5.72 26.75 25.40
CA LYS A 364 6.47 25.55 24.98
C LYS A 364 7.62 25.16 25.92
N ASN A 365 7.33 24.86 27.18
CA ASN A 365 8.24 24.05 28.00
C ASN A 365 7.54 22.73 28.31
N ILE A 366 7.68 21.76 27.41
CA ILE A 366 7.23 20.40 27.69
C ILE A 366 8.10 19.85 28.83
N ASP A 367 7.48 19.39 29.91
CA ASP A 367 8.18 18.72 31.02
C ASP A 367 8.96 17.52 30.48
N THR A 368 10.24 17.42 30.85
CA THR A 368 11.12 16.29 30.52
C THR A 368 10.48 14.94 30.90
N LYS A 369 9.67 14.88 31.96
CA LYS A 369 8.95 13.65 32.34
C LYS A 369 7.88 13.24 31.31
N VAL A 370 7.14 14.19 30.76
CA VAL A 370 6.11 13.95 29.73
C VAL A 370 6.77 13.44 28.45
N TYR A 371 7.88 14.06 28.05
CA TYR A 371 8.70 13.59 26.93
C TYR A 371 9.20 12.15 27.14
N LEU A 372 9.88 11.87 28.27
CA LEU A 372 10.41 10.53 28.56
C LEU A 372 9.32 9.46 28.61
N ARG A 373 8.13 9.82 29.11
CA ARG A 373 6.96 8.92 29.14
C ARG A 373 6.44 8.62 27.74
N SER A 374 6.28 9.62 26.87
CA SER A 374 5.83 9.41 25.48
C SER A 374 6.79 8.48 24.72
N LYS A 375 8.09 8.70 24.87
CA LYS A 375 9.13 7.84 24.30
C LYS A 375 9.04 6.41 24.82
N SER A 376 8.96 6.24 26.13
CA SER A 376 8.85 4.90 26.76
C SER A 376 7.59 4.15 26.31
N ASN A 377 6.46 4.86 26.19
CA ASN A 377 5.21 4.28 25.70
C ASN A 377 5.35 3.80 24.26
N TRP A 378 5.88 4.63 23.36
CA TRP A 378 6.13 4.27 21.97
C TRP A 378 7.10 3.09 21.84
N GLU A 379 8.25 3.13 22.52
CA GLU A 379 9.25 2.05 22.47
C GLU A 379 8.69 0.72 22.99
N THR A 380 7.96 0.76 24.12
CA THR A 380 7.34 -0.43 24.72
C THR A 380 6.28 -1.01 23.80
N TYR A 381 5.39 -0.17 23.26
CA TYR A 381 4.32 -0.62 22.37
C TYR A 381 4.91 -1.20 21.07
N THR A 382 5.83 -0.49 20.44
CA THR A 382 6.55 -0.91 19.22
C THR A 382 7.20 -2.27 19.41
N LYS A 383 7.94 -2.46 20.52
CA LYS A 383 8.60 -3.74 20.82
C LYS A 383 7.58 -4.87 20.97
N ASN A 384 6.45 -4.62 21.62
CA ASN A 384 5.43 -5.65 21.80
C ASN A 384 4.74 -6.01 20.47
N VAL A 385 4.43 -5.01 19.62
CA VAL A 385 3.88 -5.24 18.27
C VAL A 385 4.88 -6.01 17.40
N GLN A 386 6.15 -5.64 17.41
CA GLN A 386 7.23 -6.37 16.71
C GLN A 386 7.40 -7.81 17.23
N THR A 387 7.19 -8.03 18.52
CA THR A 387 7.23 -9.38 19.10
C THR A 387 6.02 -10.21 18.67
N LEU A 388 4.82 -9.61 18.63
CA LEU A 388 3.59 -10.27 18.21
C LEU A 388 3.64 -10.68 16.73
N TYR A 389 4.12 -9.79 15.86
CA TYR A 389 4.18 -9.97 14.42
C TYR A 389 5.61 -10.21 13.91
N SER A 390 6.41 -10.97 14.66
CA SER A 390 7.81 -11.20 14.31
C SER A 390 7.95 -12.07 13.06
N TYR A 391 9.13 -12.11 12.46
CA TYR A 391 9.44 -13.03 11.36
C TYR A 391 10.54 -14.00 11.77
N HIS A 392 10.32 -15.28 11.45
CA HIS A 392 11.30 -16.34 11.59
C HIS A 392 11.15 -17.34 10.46
N LEU A 393 12.19 -17.49 9.62
CA LEU A 393 12.18 -18.31 8.40
C LEU A 393 11.54 -19.71 8.56
N VAL A 394 11.80 -20.38 9.69
CA VAL A 394 11.34 -21.76 9.96
C VAL A 394 10.04 -21.82 10.76
N PHE A 395 9.77 -20.82 11.61
CA PHE A 395 8.71 -20.92 12.62
C PHE A 395 7.56 -19.94 12.34
N GLN A 396 7.90 -18.73 11.89
CA GLN A 396 6.96 -17.62 11.68
C GLN A 396 7.22 -16.99 10.30
N ASN A 397 6.68 -17.62 9.25
CA ASN A 397 6.78 -17.18 7.87
C ASN A 397 5.40 -17.20 7.20
N CYS A 398 5.30 -16.76 5.94
CA CYS A 398 4.00 -16.61 5.26
C CYS A 398 3.15 -17.89 5.27
N THR A 399 3.78 -19.07 5.14
CA THR A 399 3.04 -20.34 5.06
C THR A 399 2.61 -20.82 6.43
N ASN A 400 3.52 -20.82 7.41
CA ASN A 400 3.18 -21.24 8.77
C ASN A 400 2.19 -20.31 9.43
N GLU A 401 2.31 -18.99 9.23
CA GLU A 401 1.39 -18.00 9.80
C GLU A 401 -0.02 -18.19 9.24
N LEU A 402 -0.17 -18.40 7.92
CA LEU A 402 -1.48 -18.73 7.33
C LEU A 402 -2.10 -19.96 8.01
N PHE A 403 -1.34 -21.05 8.17
CA PHE A 403 -1.83 -22.26 8.84
C PHE A 403 -2.09 -22.06 10.33
N GLN A 404 -1.27 -21.27 11.02
CA GLN A 404 -1.45 -20.92 12.42
C GLN A 404 -2.74 -20.12 12.62
N TYR A 405 -2.98 -19.09 11.81
CA TYR A 405 -4.23 -18.33 11.87
C TYR A 405 -5.44 -19.21 11.57
N MET A 406 -5.35 -20.08 10.56
CA MET A 406 -6.41 -21.06 10.28
C MET A 406 -6.66 -21.99 11.47
N ASN A 407 -5.60 -22.54 12.09
CA ASN A 407 -5.65 -23.45 13.25
C ASN A 407 -6.32 -22.76 14.45
N LEU A 408 -5.98 -21.49 14.69
CA LEU A 408 -6.53 -20.69 15.79
C LEU A 408 -7.98 -20.29 15.54
N MET A 409 -8.35 -19.93 14.30
CA MET A 409 -9.73 -19.60 13.93
C MET A 409 -10.64 -20.83 13.94
N PHE A 410 -10.13 -21.99 13.54
CA PHE A 410 -10.91 -23.22 13.34
C PHE A 410 -10.19 -24.44 13.93
N PRO A 411 -10.09 -24.55 15.28
CA PRO A 411 -9.30 -25.59 15.95
C PRO A 411 -9.77 -27.02 15.66
N ASN A 412 -11.05 -27.20 15.31
CA ASN A 412 -11.63 -28.52 14.97
C ASN A 412 -11.69 -28.79 13.46
N GLY A 413 -11.15 -27.90 12.64
CA GLY A 413 -11.19 -28.05 11.18
C GLY A 413 -12.56 -27.74 10.55
N SER A 414 -13.49 -27.18 11.34
CA SER A 414 -14.91 -27.13 10.99
C SER A 414 -15.50 -25.73 11.12
N ILE A 415 -16.39 -25.39 10.20
CA ILE A 415 -17.32 -24.26 10.31
C ILE A 415 -18.71 -24.85 10.49
N GLU A 416 -19.36 -24.54 11.62
CA GLU A 416 -20.73 -25.00 11.94
C GLU A 416 -20.94 -26.53 11.80
N GLY A 417 -19.94 -27.32 12.19
CA GLY A 417 -20.01 -28.79 12.16
C GLY A 417 -19.61 -29.43 10.83
N GLN A 418 -19.47 -28.65 9.74
CA GLN A 418 -18.89 -29.15 8.49
C GLN A 418 -17.36 -29.01 8.55
N ARG A 419 -16.65 -30.15 8.53
CA ARG A 419 -15.20 -30.15 8.35
C ARG A 419 -14.84 -29.74 6.92
N PHE A 420 -13.91 -28.82 6.80
CA PHE A 420 -13.45 -28.28 5.51
C PHE A 420 -11.93 -28.26 5.38
N TRP A 421 -11.22 -28.50 6.46
CA TRP A 421 -9.77 -28.67 6.45
C TRP A 421 -9.36 -29.49 7.67
N GLU A 422 -8.16 -30.06 7.60
CA GLU A 422 -7.53 -30.73 8.73
C GLU A 422 -6.54 -29.76 9.38
N PRO A 423 -6.76 -29.34 10.64
CA PRO A 423 -5.83 -28.53 11.38
C PRO A 423 -4.44 -29.19 11.36
N LEU A 424 -3.49 -28.52 10.73
CA LEU A 424 -2.15 -29.06 10.57
C LEU A 424 -1.46 -29.00 11.93
N GLY A 425 -1.32 -30.15 12.60
CA GLY A 425 -0.71 -30.24 13.91
C GLY A 425 0.77 -29.85 13.91
N SER A 426 1.25 -29.31 15.04
CA SER A 426 2.65 -28.88 15.25
C SER A 426 3.70 -30.00 15.12
N HIS A 427 3.28 -31.27 15.10
CA HIS A 427 4.16 -32.45 15.06
C HIS A 427 4.32 -33.11 13.68
N TRP A 428 3.63 -32.64 12.63
CA TRP A 428 3.54 -33.37 11.36
C TRP A 428 4.47 -32.77 10.27
N ILE A 429 5.69 -33.33 10.22
CA ILE A 429 6.82 -33.07 9.29
C ILE A 429 7.31 -31.61 9.32
N ARG A 430 8.52 -31.42 9.89
CA ARG A 430 9.20 -30.16 10.24
C ARG A 430 9.42 -29.14 9.11
N PHE A 431 8.86 -29.33 7.91
CA PHE A 431 9.15 -28.55 6.71
C PHE A 431 7.93 -27.85 6.07
N ASN A 432 6.78 -27.74 6.77
CA ASN A 432 5.61 -26.98 6.27
C ASN A 432 5.89 -25.51 6.03
N PHE A 433 6.95 -24.98 6.65
CA PHE A 433 7.45 -23.64 6.41
C PHE A 433 7.93 -23.44 4.96
N VAL A 434 8.13 -24.53 4.20
CA VAL A 434 8.44 -24.49 2.76
C VAL A 434 7.13 -24.56 1.96
N PRO A 435 6.75 -23.52 1.21
CA PRO A 435 5.51 -23.45 0.44
C PRO A 435 5.25 -24.66 -0.47
N SER A 436 6.26 -25.19 -1.16
CA SER A 436 6.09 -26.35 -2.06
C SER A 436 5.73 -27.64 -1.32
N ILE A 437 6.23 -27.83 -0.10
CA ILE A 437 5.89 -28.98 0.75
C ILE A 437 4.47 -28.82 1.29
N ALA A 438 4.11 -27.61 1.72
CA ALA A 438 2.75 -27.28 2.13
C ALA A 438 1.74 -27.51 0.99
N ALA A 439 2.08 -27.10 -0.22
CA ALA A 439 1.29 -27.29 -1.43
C ALA A 439 1.07 -28.79 -1.73
N PHE A 440 2.13 -29.61 -1.68
CA PHE A 440 2.01 -31.07 -1.82
C PHE A 440 1.07 -31.70 -0.79
N LYS A 441 1.05 -31.18 0.45
CA LYS A 441 0.12 -31.66 1.48
C LYS A 441 -1.32 -31.27 1.19
N LEU A 442 -1.56 -30.02 0.79
CA LEU A 442 -2.88 -29.57 0.37
C LEU A 442 -3.38 -30.37 -0.83
N ALA A 443 -2.51 -30.70 -1.78
CA ALA A 443 -2.84 -31.54 -2.93
C ALA A 443 -3.40 -32.92 -2.54
N ASN A 444 -2.86 -33.51 -1.46
CA ASN A 444 -3.27 -34.82 -0.96
C ASN A 444 -4.38 -34.77 0.09
N SER A 445 -4.88 -33.57 0.42
CA SER A 445 -5.95 -33.40 1.39
C SER A 445 -7.30 -33.83 0.81
N SER A 446 -8.12 -34.50 1.62
CA SER A 446 -9.47 -34.92 1.23
C SER A 446 -10.43 -33.74 0.97
N TYR A 447 -10.06 -32.52 1.37
CA TYR A 447 -10.89 -31.31 1.20
C TYR A 447 -10.54 -30.50 -0.05
N THR A 448 -9.43 -30.80 -0.71
CA THR A 448 -9.05 -30.15 -1.97
C THR A 448 -9.86 -30.77 -3.11
N GLU A 449 -10.76 -29.98 -3.70
CA GLU A 449 -11.64 -30.42 -4.78
C GLU A 449 -10.95 -30.31 -6.15
N LYS A 450 -10.23 -29.22 -6.37
CA LYS A 450 -9.59 -28.93 -7.65
C LYS A 450 -8.23 -28.29 -7.45
N ILE A 451 -7.29 -28.67 -8.30
CA ILE A 451 -5.99 -28.01 -8.43
C ILE A 451 -5.97 -27.32 -9.78
N LYS A 452 -5.79 -25.99 -9.78
CA LYS A 452 -5.63 -25.18 -11.01
C LYS A 452 -4.22 -24.58 -11.01
N ILE A 453 -3.60 -24.46 -12.19
CA ILE A 453 -2.31 -23.77 -12.33
C ILE A 453 -2.53 -22.59 -13.26
N VAL A 454 -2.23 -21.39 -12.76
CA VAL A 454 -2.13 -20.19 -13.58
C VAL A 454 -0.64 -20.00 -13.92
N PRO A 455 -0.25 -20.17 -15.19
CA PRO A 455 1.14 -20.03 -15.61
C PRO A 455 1.60 -18.59 -15.50
N SER A 456 2.89 -18.42 -15.22
CA SER A 456 3.57 -17.12 -15.24
C SER A 456 3.62 -16.50 -16.64
N TYR A 457 3.90 -15.20 -16.71
CA TYR A 457 4.03 -14.46 -17.97
C TYR A 457 5.01 -15.13 -18.95
N ARG A 458 6.22 -15.47 -18.50
CA ARG A 458 7.21 -16.13 -19.36
C ARG A 458 6.70 -17.49 -19.85
N ASN A 459 6.03 -18.25 -19.00
CA ASN A 459 5.48 -19.56 -19.36
C ASN A 459 4.35 -19.43 -20.40
N LEU A 460 3.48 -18.41 -20.29
CA LEU A 460 2.46 -18.09 -21.29
C LEU A 460 3.09 -17.77 -22.65
N LYS A 461 4.04 -16.83 -22.70
CA LYS A 461 4.76 -16.47 -23.94
C LYS A 461 5.50 -17.66 -24.55
N ARG A 462 6.22 -18.42 -23.72
CA ARG A 462 6.99 -19.58 -24.16
C ARG A 462 6.09 -20.69 -24.72
N ASN A 463 4.86 -20.81 -24.24
CA ASN A 463 3.89 -21.77 -24.78
C ASN A 463 3.34 -21.40 -26.15
N GLN A 464 3.36 -20.11 -26.53
CA GLN A 464 2.99 -19.64 -27.86
C GLN A 464 4.09 -19.90 -28.92
N LEU A 465 5.32 -20.19 -28.49
CA LEU A 465 6.44 -20.49 -29.40
C LEU A 465 6.27 -21.86 -30.07
N LYS A 466 6.17 -21.84 -31.41
CA LYS A 466 6.02 -23.06 -32.23
C LYS A 466 7.34 -23.83 -32.44
N SER A 467 8.46 -23.12 -32.48
CA SER A 467 9.78 -23.73 -32.73
C SER A 467 10.32 -24.38 -31.45
N TRP A 468 10.58 -25.70 -31.50
CA TRP A 468 11.13 -26.44 -30.38
C TRP A 468 12.51 -25.93 -29.95
N SER A 469 13.36 -25.52 -30.91
CA SER A 469 14.71 -25.03 -30.62
C SER A 469 14.69 -23.65 -29.96
N VAL A 470 13.81 -22.74 -30.39
CA VAL A 470 13.64 -21.45 -29.72
C VAL A 470 13.10 -21.69 -28.31
N LYS A 471 12.02 -22.48 -28.19
CA LYS A 471 11.34 -22.78 -26.93
C LYS A 471 12.22 -23.46 -25.87
N ASN A 472 13.08 -24.41 -26.25
CA ASN A 472 13.81 -25.25 -25.29
C ASN A 472 15.32 -25.05 -25.29
N ILE A 473 15.89 -24.28 -26.20
CA ILE A 473 17.34 -24.00 -26.24
C ILE A 473 17.59 -22.52 -26.01
N ARG A 474 17.06 -21.65 -26.89
CA ARG A 474 17.29 -20.20 -26.79
C ARG A 474 16.69 -19.62 -25.52
N GLU A 475 15.44 -19.94 -25.25
CA GLU A 475 14.75 -19.44 -24.06
C GLU A 475 15.39 -19.92 -22.76
N ARG A 476 16.17 -21.01 -22.74
CA ARG A 476 16.82 -21.49 -21.51
C ARG A 476 17.99 -20.63 -21.06
N ILE A 477 18.61 -19.90 -21.97
CA ILE A 477 19.81 -19.10 -21.73
C ILE A 477 19.41 -17.63 -21.73
N VAL A 478 19.73 -16.92 -20.65
CA VAL A 478 19.37 -15.50 -20.46
C VAL A 478 19.77 -14.64 -21.65
N PHE A 479 21.00 -14.80 -22.17
CA PHE A 479 21.54 -13.98 -23.27
C PHE A 479 20.91 -14.23 -24.65
N THR A 480 20.16 -15.31 -24.80
CA THR A 480 19.53 -15.67 -26.08
C THR A 480 18.01 -15.72 -26.00
N SER A 481 17.44 -15.43 -24.83
CA SER A 481 15.99 -15.33 -24.65
C SER A 481 15.47 -14.14 -25.44
N GLU A 482 14.39 -14.37 -26.18
CA GLU A 482 13.63 -13.36 -26.90
C GLU A 482 12.53 -12.76 -25.99
N ILE A 483 12.16 -13.48 -24.91
CA ILE A 483 11.12 -13.06 -23.97
C ILE A 483 11.69 -12.20 -22.84
N TYR A 484 12.80 -12.62 -22.23
CA TYR A 484 13.39 -11.94 -21.07
C TYR A 484 14.31 -10.80 -21.48
N GLN A 485 14.17 -9.67 -20.78
CA GLN A 485 15.10 -8.55 -20.88
C GLN A 485 15.82 -8.33 -19.55
N PRO A 486 17.15 -8.16 -19.55
CA PRO A 486 17.90 -7.80 -18.35
C PRO A 486 17.34 -6.54 -17.70
N ASN A 487 17.15 -6.57 -16.39
CA ASN A 487 16.56 -5.48 -15.63
C ASN A 487 17.22 -5.35 -14.24
N PRO A 488 17.08 -4.21 -13.56
CA PRO A 488 17.77 -3.98 -12.29
C PRO A 488 17.26 -4.81 -11.10
N LEU A 489 16.09 -5.46 -11.18
CA LEU A 489 15.58 -6.31 -10.10
C LEU A 489 16.25 -7.70 -10.07
N ASP A 490 16.91 -8.09 -11.16
CA ASP A 490 17.58 -9.38 -11.25
C ASP A 490 19.10 -9.23 -11.15
N HIS A 491 19.70 -9.98 -10.22
CA HIS A 491 21.15 -10.22 -10.27
C HIS A 491 21.50 -11.07 -11.51
N SER A 492 22.69 -10.88 -12.07
CA SER A 492 23.14 -11.57 -13.30
C SER A 492 23.12 -13.10 -13.18
N PHE A 493 22.50 -13.83 -14.11
CA PHE A 493 22.52 -15.31 -14.14
C PHE A 493 22.56 -15.84 -15.57
N LEU A 494 22.91 -17.11 -15.75
CA LEU A 494 23.14 -17.71 -17.07
C LEU A 494 21.92 -18.50 -17.57
N PHE A 495 21.31 -19.31 -16.70
CA PHE A 495 20.23 -20.21 -17.06
C PHE A 495 18.99 -20.01 -16.20
N PHE A 496 17.82 -20.06 -16.84
CA PHE A 496 16.55 -20.26 -16.14
C PHE A 496 16.46 -21.70 -15.64
N THR A 497 15.95 -21.89 -14.42
CA THR A 497 15.89 -23.22 -13.78
C THR A 497 14.48 -23.73 -13.51
N GLU A 498 13.47 -23.04 -14.05
CA GLU A 498 12.06 -23.44 -13.91
C GLU A 498 11.65 -24.64 -14.77
N GLU A 499 12.34 -24.88 -15.89
CA GLU A 499 11.83 -25.77 -16.95
C GLU A 499 12.03 -27.26 -16.69
N SER A 500 12.93 -27.62 -15.78
CA SER A 500 13.18 -29.02 -15.44
C SER A 500 13.68 -29.12 -14.02
N ILE A 501 12.93 -29.85 -13.19
CA ILE A 501 13.32 -30.17 -11.83
C ILE A 501 14.66 -30.95 -11.86
N TRP A 502 14.78 -31.98 -12.71
CA TRP A 502 15.95 -32.86 -12.77
C TRP A 502 17.25 -32.17 -13.20
N ASN A 503 17.17 -31.21 -14.13
CA ASN A 503 18.36 -30.49 -14.58
C ASN A 503 18.72 -29.31 -13.68
N ARG A 504 17.86 -28.95 -12.73
CA ARG A 504 18.02 -27.77 -11.86
C ARG A 504 19.36 -27.76 -11.11
N PRO A 505 19.88 -28.85 -10.53
CA PRO A 505 21.19 -28.81 -9.88
C PRO A 505 22.34 -28.50 -10.86
N ILE A 506 22.28 -29.00 -12.09
CA ILE A 506 23.31 -28.77 -13.11
C ILE A 506 23.26 -27.30 -13.56
N LEU A 507 22.06 -26.77 -13.83
CA LEU A 507 21.88 -25.38 -14.23
C LEU A 507 22.20 -24.40 -13.09
N GLY A 508 21.81 -24.73 -11.87
CA GLY A 508 22.16 -23.99 -10.66
C GLY A 508 23.67 -23.96 -10.42
N PHE A 509 24.38 -25.08 -10.65
CA PHE A 509 25.83 -25.12 -10.59
C PHE A 509 26.48 -24.21 -11.65
N ALA A 510 25.95 -24.21 -12.88
CA ALA A 510 26.40 -23.29 -13.92
C ALA A 510 26.15 -21.81 -13.55
N ASN A 511 25.02 -21.51 -12.91
CA ASN A 511 24.73 -20.17 -12.37
C ASN A 511 25.69 -19.78 -11.23
N VAL A 512 26.10 -20.71 -10.36
CA VAL A 512 27.13 -20.46 -9.34
C VAL A 512 28.49 -20.14 -9.97
N ILE A 513 28.92 -20.91 -10.97
CA ILE A 513 30.16 -20.62 -11.72
C ILE A 513 30.08 -19.24 -12.38
N TRP A 514 28.93 -18.92 -12.97
CA TRP A 514 28.67 -17.60 -13.55
C TRP A 514 28.81 -16.48 -12.50
N GLY A 515 28.18 -16.66 -11.33
CA GLY A 515 28.27 -15.73 -10.21
C GLY A 515 29.71 -15.52 -9.73
N ILE A 516 30.51 -16.60 -9.60
CA ILE A 516 31.95 -16.50 -9.24
C ILE A 516 32.72 -15.67 -10.27
N GLY A 517 32.49 -15.93 -11.56
CA GLY A 517 33.10 -15.16 -12.64
C GLY A 517 32.72 -13.68 -12.58
N TYR A 518 31.44 -13.39 -12.37
CA TYR A 518 30.90 -12.03 -12.27
C TYR A 518 31.44 -11.30 -11.04
N THR A 519 31.51 -11.96 -9.87
CA THR A 519 32.17 -11.43 -8.66
C THR A 519 33.63 -11.11 -8.92
N GLY A 520 34.37 -12.00 -9.61
CA GLY A 520 35.77 -11.77 -9.98
C GLY A 520 35.95 -10.53 -10.87
N MET A 521 35.07 -10.36 -11.87
CA MET A 521 35.04 -9.14 -12.68
C MET A 521 34.66 -7.90 -11.83
N GLY A 522 33.76 -8.07 -10.87
CA GLY A 522 33.35 -7.04 -9.92
C GLY A 522 34.48 -6.54 -9.03
N ILE A 523 35.40 -7.41 -8.60
CA ILE A 523 36.61 -7.00 -7.86
C ILE A 523 37.45 -6.01 -8.68
N VAL A 524 37.63 -6.32 -9.98
CA VAL A 524 38.41 -5.47 -10.90
C VAL A 524 37.69 -4.15 -11.18
N LYS A 525 36.36 -4.17 -11.32
CA LYS A 525 35.53 -2.99 -11.59
C LYS A 525 35.18 -2.16 -10.35
N SER A 526 35.36 -2.70 -9.16
CA SER A 526 35.01 -2.10 -7.87
C SER A 526 35.44 -0.63 -7.71
N PRO A 527 36.66 -0.21 -8.14
CA PRO A 527 37.06 1.20 -8.06
C PRO A 527 36.19 2.15 -8.90
N MET A 528 35.56 1.66 -9.97
CA MET A 528 34.77 2.46 -10.93
C MET A 528 33.26 2.40 -10.63
N ASP A 529 32.76 1.25 -10.20
CA ASP A 529 31.32 1.02 -9.97
C ASP A 529 30.93 1.00 -8.49
N LYS A 530 31.86 1.37 -7.59
CA LYS A 530 31.71 1.37 -6.13
C LYS A 530 31.35 -0.02 -5.57
N GLY A 531 31.80 -1.08 -6.23
CA GLY A 531 31.58 -2.47 -5.80
C GLY A 531 30.20 -3.04 -6.18
N LYS A 532 29.42 -2.34 -7.01
CA LYS A 532 28.08 -2.80 -7.41
C LYS A 532 28.12 -4.18 -8.09
N ALA A 533 28.98 -4.40 -9.08
CA ALA A 533 29.08 -5.69 -9.75
C ALA A 533 29.61 -6.81 -8.84
N PHE A 534 30.42 -6.46 -7.83
CA PHE A 534 30.85 -7.42 -6.82
C PHE A 534 29.67 -7.92 -5.99
N ILE A 535 28.84 -7.01 -5.49
CA ILE A 535 27.63 -7.32 -4.70
C ILE A 535 26.68 -8.17 -5.53
N GLU A 536 26.32 -7.74 -6.74
CA GLU A 536 25.44 -8.48 -7.65
C GLU A 536 25.95 -9.91 -7.94
N GLY A 537 27.27 -10.09 -8.09
CA GLY A 537 27.88 -11.41 -8.27
C GLY A 537 27.75 -12.28 -7.01
N THR A 538 27.96 -11.71 -5.82
CA THR A 538 27.80 -12.46 -4.57
C THR A 538 26.36 -12.86 -4.31
N GLU A 539 25.40 -11.99 -4.63
CA GLU A 539 23.96 -12.30 -4.55
C GLU A 539 23.60 -13.40 -5.55
N THR A 540 24.15 -13.34 -6.76
CA THR A 540 23.98 -14.42 -7.76
C THR A 540 24.38 -15.78 -7.18
N ILE A 541 25.54 -15.86 -6.53
CA ILE A 541 25.99 -17.10 -5.87
C ILE A 541 25.00 -17.50 -4.77
N PHE A 542 24.65 -16.56 -3.88
CA PHE A 542 23.76 -16.80 -2.74
C PHE A 542 22.41 -17.38 -3.18
N TYR A 543 21.79 -16.81 -4.21
CA TYR A 543 20.49 -17.27 -4.72
C TYR A 543 20.58 -18.57 -5.55
N SER A 544 21.75 -18.87 -6.13
CA SER A 544 21.94 -20.07 -6.97
C SER A 544 22.30 -21.33 -6.15
N ILE A 545 22.92 -21.18 -4.97
CA ILE A 545 23.28 -22.33 -4.11
C ILE A 545 22.05 -23.20 -3.74
N PRO A 546 20.90 -22.65 -3.32
CA PRO A 546 19.73 -23.46 -3.01
C PRO A 546 19.15 -24.23 -4.22
N GLU A 547 19.45 -23.82 -5.45
CA GLU A 547 19.04 -24.53 -6.67
C GLU A 547 19.70 -25.91 -6.78
N LEU A 548 20.89 -26.09 -6.20
CA LEU A 548 21.60 -27.37 -6.11
C LEU A 548 20.81 -28.44 -5.34
N PHE A 549 19.92 -28.01 -4.45
CA PHE A 549 19.11 -28.86 -3.58
C PHE A 549 17.61 -28.77 -3.92
N PHE A 550 17.26 -28.30 -5.12
CA PHE A 550 15.90 -28.14 -5.64
C PHE A 550 15.00 -27.12 -4.92
N PHE A 551 15.52 -26.36 -3.95
CA PHE A 551 14.70 -25.47 -3.13
C PHE A 551 14.32 -24.18 -3.85
N ASN A 552 15.20 -23.62 -4.69
CA ASN A 552 14.98 -22.35 -5.37
C ASN A 552 14.82 -22.50 -6.90
N ILE A 553 14.21 -21.50 -7.54
CA ILE A 553 14.00 -21.44 -8.99
C ILE A 553 14.43 -20.07 -9.51
N ARG A 554 15.25 -20.06 -10.55
CA ARG A 554 15.68 -18.86 -11.27
C ARG A 554 14.74 -18.60 -12.45
N LYS A 555 14.02 -17.47 -12.42
CA LYS A 555 12.99 -17.13 -13.43
C LYS A 555 13.11 -15.74 -14.03
N GLY A 556 13.75 -14.80 -13.34
CA GLY A 556 13.81 -13.41 -13.77
C GLY A 556 12.50 -12.66 -13.51
N HIS A 557 12.60 -11.35 -13.30
CA HIS A 557 11.50 -10.41 -13.21
C HIS A 557 11.21 -9.76 -14.57
N PHE A 558 10.00 -9.20 -14.69
CA PHE A 558 9.55 -8.49 -15.88
C PHE A 558 8.90 -7.14 -15.55
N PRO A 559 9.65 -6.21 -14.92
CA PRO A 559 9.11 -4.92 -14.49
C PRO A 559 8.82 -3.95 -15.64
N LEU A 560 9.33 -4.24 -16.84
CA LEU A 560 9.24 -3.37 -18.01
C LEU A 560 8.05 -3.70 -18.93
N ILE A 561 7.20 -4.64 -18.56
CA ILE A 561 6.07 -5.10 -19.40
C ILE A 561 5.02 -4.01 -19.57
N THR A 562 4.54 -3.90 -20.80
CA THR A 562 3.38 -3.10 -21.22
C THR A 562 2.14 -3.99 -21.37
N ALA A 563 0.94 -3.42 -21.27
CA ALA A 563 -0.32 -4.14 -21.39
C ALA A 563 -0.43 -4.91 -22.72
N GLU A 564 0.05 -4.33 -23.81
CA GLU A 564 0.05 -4.95 -25.15
C GLU A 564 0.88 -6.23 -25.21
N GLU A 565 1.91 -6.35 -24.38
CA GLU A 565 2.78 -7.52 -24.34
C GLU A 565 2.15 -8.68 -23.56
N ILE A 566 1.12 -8.45 -22.74
CA ILE A 566 0.50 -9.49 -21.92
C ILE A 566 -0.33 -10.42 -22.82
N PRO A 567 -0.06 -11.74 -22.83
CA PRO A 567 -0.82 -12.70 -23.63
C PRO A 567 -2.32 -12.67 -23.32
N LYS A 568 -3.19 -12.85 -24.33
CA LYS A 568 -4.66 -12.83 -24.14
C LYS A 568 -5.15 -13.89 -23.17
N GLU A 569 -4.48 -15.03 -23.15
CA GLU A 569 -4.70 -16.16 -22.24
C GLU A 569 -4.53 -15.76 -20.76
N TYR A 570 -3.81 -14.67 -20.49
CA TYR A 570 -3.82 -14.06 -19.16
C TYR A 570 -5.25 -13.65 -18.80
N TYR A 571 -5.97 -12.92 -19.63
CA TYR A 571 -7.33 -12.45 -19.32
C TYR A 571 -8.41 -13.53 -19.38
N GLU A 572 -8.17 -14.63 -20.11
CA GLU A 572 -9.13 -15.74 -20.25
C GLU A 572 -9.19 -16.65 -19.01
N ASN A 573 -8.05 -16.87 -18.33
CA ASN A 573 -7.94 -17.76 -17.16
C ASN A 573 -8.58 -17.22 -15.86
N THR A 574 -9.31 -16.10 -15.94
CA THR A 574 -9.96 -15.42 -14.81
C THR A 574 -11.48 -15.67 -14.72
N LEU A 575 -12.08 -16.32 -15.72
CA LEU A 575 -13.54 -16.41 -15.89
C LEU A 575 -14.15 -17.80 -15.57
N GLU A 576 -13.41 -18.71 -14.94
CA GLU A 576 -13.87 -20.04 -14.47
C GLU A 576 -13.42 -20.37 -13.04
#